data_AF-A0A842LA27-F1
#
_entry.id   AF-A0A842LA27-F1
#
_cell.length_a   1.000
_cell.length_b   1.000
_cell.length_c   1.000
_cell.angle_alpha   90.00
_cell.angle_beta   90.00
_cell.angle_gamma   90.00
#
_symmetry.space_group_name_H-M   'P 1'
#
loop_
_entity.id
_entity.type
_entity.pdbx_description
1 polymer ?
#
loop_
_entity_poly.entity_id
_entity_poly.type
_entity_poly.pdbx_seq_one_letter_code
_entity_poly.pdbx_strand_id
1 'polypeptide(L)'
;NDMDYLKPMLDLAGYNEACGCDLQTKVVNQGLCIGCGTCAMACQTRALEMINGRPELNNDRCIKCGICYVQCPRTWWPEEQIRKELGL
;
A
#
# COMPACT_ATOMS: atom_id res chain seq x y z
N ASN A 1 -17.80 15.18 1.86
CA ASN A 1 -19.02 14.43 2.20
C ASN A 1 -18.59 13.05 2.70
N ASP A 2 -19.40 12.33 3.47
CA ASP A 2 -19.05 10.99 3.98
C ASP A 2 -18.71 10.02 2.84
N MET A 3 -19.41 10.15 1.72
CA MET A 3 -19.17 9.35 0.52
C MET A 3 -17.79 9.58 -0.12
N ASP A 4 -17.22 10.78 0.01
CA ASP A 4 -15.87 11.06 -0.52
C ASP A 4 -14.80 10.33 0.31
N TYR A 5 -14.99 10.32 1.64
CA TYR A 5 -14.11 9.63 2.58
C TYR A 5 -14.21 8.10 2.43
N LEU A 6 -15.42 7.57 2.22
CA LEU A 6 -15.66 6.13 2.10
C LEU A 6 -15.28 5.55 0.72
N LYS A 7 -15.06 6.39 -0.30
CA LYS A 7 -14.77 5.94 -1.66
C LYS A 7 -13.63 4.91 -1.75
N PRO A 8 -12.47 5.07 -1.10
CA PRO A 8 -11.41 4.06 -1.13
C PRO A 8 -11.86 2.70 -0.57
N MET A 9 -12.77 2.69 0.41
CA MET A 9 -13.32 1.45 0.96
C MET A 9 -14.24 0.74 -0.04
N LEU A 10 -15.00 1.50 -0.84
CA LEU A 10 -15.79 0.93 -1.94
C LEU A 10 -14.87 0.35 -3.02
N ASP A 11 -13.81 1.08 -3.40
CA ASP A 11 -12.86 0.63 -4.42
C ASP A 11 -12.10 -0.64 -3.97
N LEU A 12 -11.72 -0.71 -2.69
CA LEU A 12 -11.04 -1.86 -2.09
C LEU A 12 -11.90 -3.13 -2.03
N ALA A 13 -13.23 -3.04 -2.18
CA ALA A 13 -14.09 -4.23 -2.27
C ALA A 13 -13.77 -5.10 -3.51
N GLY A 14 -13.08 -4.55 -4.51
CA GLY A 14 -12.57 -5.31 -5.66
C GLY A 14 -11.24 -6.04 -5.40
N TYR A 15 -10.54 -5.74 -4.30
CA TYR A 15 -9.22 -6.28 -4.02
C TYR A 15 -9.31 -7.55 -3.17
N ASN A 16 -9.70 -8.65 -3.83
CA ASN A 16 -10.07 -9.91 -3.16
C ASN A 16 -8.94 -10.96 -3.11
N GLU A 17 -7.86 -10.76 -3.87
CA GLU A 17 -6.68 -11.61 -3.84
C GLU A 17 -5.44 -10.73 -3.61
N ALA A 18 -4.75 -10.99 -2.50
CA ALA A 18 -3.71 -10.13 -1.99
C ALA A 18 -2.45 -10.91 -1.59
N CYS A 19 -1.28 -10.32 -1.81
CA CYS A 19 -0.01 -10.88 -1.37
C CYS A 19 1.05 -9.78 -1.24
N GLY A 20 2.12 -10.00 -0.48
CA GLY A 20 3.28 -9.10 -0.50
C GLY A 20 3.88 -8.92 -1.90
N CYS A 21 3.72 -9.91 -2.79
CA CYS A 21 4.14 -9.86 -4.19
C CYS A 21 3.44 -8.76 -5.00
N ASP A 22 2.29 -8.24 -4.55
CA ASP A 22 1.61 -7.12 -5.19
C ASP A 22 2.48 -5.87 -5.28
N LEU A 23 3.39 -5.68 -4.31
CA LEU A 23 4.35 -4.57 -4.37
C LEU A 23 5.27 -4.71 -5.59
N GLN A 24 5.69 -5.92 -5.94
CA GLN A 24 6.52 -6.15 -7.11
C GLN A 24 5.71 -5.96 -8.40
N THR A 25 4.59 -6.68 -8.55
CA THR A 25 3.82 -6.73 -9.80
C THR A 25 3.08 -5.42 -10.12
N LYS A 26 2.54 -4.73 -9.11
CA LYS A 26 1.71 -3.55 -9.28
C LYS A 26 2.42 -2.22 -9.00
N VAL A 27 3.62 -2.22 -8.40
CA VAL A 27 4.34 -0.98 -8.05
C VAL A 27 5.77 -0.95 -8.58
N VAL A 28 6.63 -1.89 -8.20
CA VAL A 28 8.06 -1.89 -8.58
C VAL A 28 8.24 -2.13 -10.08
N ASN A 29 7.61 -3.16 -10.63
CA ASN A 29 7.70 -3.50 -12.05
C ASN A 29 7.04 -2.45 -12.95
N GLN A 30 6.13 -1.65 -12.39
CA GLN A 30 5.49 -0.52 -13.07
C GLN A 30 6.35 0.77 -13.02
N GLY A 31 7.53 0.73 -12.38
CA GLY A 31 8.40 1.91 -12.24
C GLY A 31 7.87 2.96 -11.27
N LEU A 32 6.85 2.64 -10.46
CA LEU A 32 6.21 3.59 -9.54
C LEU A 32 6.90 3.66 -8.17
N CYS A 33 7.67 2.63 -7.80
CA CYS A 33 8.30 2.53 -6.50
C CYS A 33 9.40 3.60 -6.30
N ILE A 34 9.27 4.39 -5.24
CA ILE A 34 10.25 5.42 -4.84
C ILE A 34 11.04 5.07 -3.57
N GLY A 35 10.87 3.87 -3.03
CA GLY A 35 11.64 3.39 -1.87
C GLY A 35 11.33 4.07 -0.54
N CYS A 36 10.12 4.62 -0.34
CA CYS A 36 9.75 5.34 0.89
C CYS A 36 9.63 4.47 2.15
N GLY A 37 9.40 3.15 2.00
CA GLY A 37 9.29 2.22 3.13
C GLY A 37 7.92 2.13 3.81
N THR A 38 6.89 2.85 3.34
CA THR A 38 5.53 2.80 3.92
C THR A 38 4.96 1.38 3.97
N CYS A 39 5.24 0.57 2.95
CA CYS A 39 4.81 -0.82 2.90
C CYS A 39 5.43 -1.70 3.99
N ALA A 40 6.73 -1.50 4.31
CA ALA A 40 7.41 -2.18 5.40
C ALA A 40 6.89 -1.71 6.77
N MET A 41 6.66 -0.40 6.92
CA MET A 41 6.07 0.20 8.13
C MET A 41 4.67 -0.35 8.44
N ALA A 42 3.81 -0.47 7.42
CA ALA A 42 2.44 -0.95 7.56
C ALA A 42 2.31 -2.46 7.78
N CYS A 43 3.35 -3.24 7.48
CA CYS A 43 3.27 -4.71 7.55
C CYS A 43 3.18 -5.20 9.00
N GLN A 44 1.97 -5.59 9.41
CA GLN A 44 1.66 -6.01 10.78
C GLN A 44 2.46 -7.23 11.25
N THR A 45 2.82 -8.15 10.34
CA THR A 45 3.59 -9.35 10.64
C THR A 45 5.10 -9.16 10.47
N ARG A 46 5.55 -7.96 10.06
CA ARG A 46 6.95 -7.66 9.70
C ARG A 46 7.51 -8.63 8.65
N ALA A 47 6.71 -8.91 7.63
CA ALA A 47 7.10 -9.75 6.50
C ALA A 47 7.92 -9.00 5.43
N LEU A 48 8.07 -7.68 5.56
CA LEU A 48 8.73 -6.83 4.60
C LEU A 48 9.90 -6.10 5.23
N GLU A 49 11.04 -6.13 4.55
CA GLU A 49 12.22 -5.33 4.85
C GLU A 49 12.55 -4.42 3.67
N MET A 50 13.34 -3.36 3.90
CA MET A 50 13.77 -2.45 2.83
C MET A 50 15.25 -2.68 2.54
N ILE A 51 15.56 -3.24 1.37
CA ILE A 51 16.93 -3.52 0.91
C ILE A 51 17.19 -2.67 -0.32
N ASN A 52 18.26 -1.85 -0.30
CA ASN A 52 18.63 -0.95 -1.41
C ASN A 52 17.46 -0.07 -1.92
N GLY A 53 16.61 0.40 -1.00
CA GLY A 53 15.44 1.21 -1.35
C GLY A 53 14.31 0.45 -2.07
N ARG A 54 14.26 -0.88 -1.95
CA ARG A 54 13.21 -1.74 -2.48
C ARG A 54 12.65 -2.67 -1.39
N PRO A 55 11.35 -3.02 -1.46
CA PRO A 55 10.74 -3.94 -0.51
C PRO A 55 11.12 -5.39 -0.83
N GLU A 56 11.69 -6.08 0.14
CA GLU A 56 12.01 -7.51 0.10
C GLU A 56 11.00 -8.29 0.96
N LEU A 57 10.44 -9.38 0.42
CA LEU A 57 9.36 -10.14 1.05
C LEU A 57 9.88 -11.44 1.67
N ASN A 58 9.64 -11.62 2.97
CA ASN A 58 9.68 -12.91 3.63
C ASN A 58 8.32 -13.62 3.48
N ASN A 59 8.26 -14.65 2.63
CA ASN A 59 7.04 -15.38 2.35
C ASN A 59 6.47 -16.12 3.57
N ASP A 60 7.31 -16.59 4.48
CA ASP A 60 6.88 -17.36 5.67
C ASP A 60 6.09 -16.51 6.66
N ARG A 61 6.31 -15.19 6.65
CA ARG A 61 5.61 -14.22 7.50
C ARG A 61 4.43 -13.55 6.79
N CYS A 62 4.28 -13.76 5.48
CA CYS A 62 3.24 -13.12 4.69
C CYS A 62 1.90 -13.83 4.89
N ILE A 63 0.95 -13.14 5.52
CA ILE A 63 -0.42 -13.65 5.73
C ILE A 63 -1.39 -13.25 4.62
N LYS A 64 -0.89 -12.74 3.48
CA LYS A 64 -1.70 -12.40 2.30
C LYS A 64 -2.83 -11.39 2.58
N CYS A 65 -2.62 -10.43 3.49
CA CYS A 65 -3.64 -9.44 3.87
C CYS A 65 -3.69 -8.19 2.98
N GLY A 66 -2.70 -7.95 2.12
CA GLY A 66 -2.69 -6.82 1.18
C GLY A 66 -2.37 -5.43 1.77
N ILE A 67 -2.24 -5.28 3.09
CA ILE A 67 -2.10 -3.94 3.71
C ILE A 67 -0.88 -3.16 3.21
N CYS A 68 0.19 -3.86 2.87
CA CYS A 68 1.40 -3.25 2.33
C CYS A 68 1.16 -2.55 0.97
N TYR A 69 0.29 -3.10 0.13
CA TYR A 69 -0.13 -2.49 -1.14
C TYR A 69 -1.14 -1.36 -0.90
N VAL A 70 -2.11 -1.57 -0.01
CA VAL A 70 -3.13 -0.57 0.33
C VAL A 70 -2.52 0.71 0.89
N GLN A 71 -1.50 0.61 1.75
CA GLN A 71 -0.85 1.77 2.36
C GLN A 71 0.25 2.40 1.49
N CYS A 72 0.60 1.79 0.36
CA CYS A 72 1.61 2.34 -0.52
C CYS A 72 1.10 3.64 -1.16
N PRO A 73 1.78 4.80 -1.02
CA PRO A 73 1.30 6.08 -1.56
C PRO A 73 1.32 6.14 -3.10
N ARG A 74 1.78 5.07 -3.76
CA ARG A 74 1.89 4.94 -5.21
C ARG A 74 0.83 4.02 -5.82
N THR A 75 -0.12 3.52 -5.03
CA THR A 75 -1.21 2.67 -5.51
C THR A 75 -2.49 3.46 -5.71
N TRP A 76 -2.79 4.36 -4.76
CA TRP A 76 -3.84 5.37 -4.85
C TRP A 76 -3.42 6.57 -3.98
N TRP A 77 -3.93 7.76 -4.28
CA TRP A 77 -3.55 9.00 -3.60
C TRP A 77 -4.78 9.89 -3.35
N PRO A 78 -5.34 9.91 -2.13
CA PRO A 78 -6.55 10.67 -1.80
C PRO A 78 -6.20 12.13 -1.44
N GLU A 79 -5.57 12.86 -2.37
CA GLU A 79 -4.99 14.20 -2.10
C GLU A 79 -5.98 15.18 -1.47
N GLU A 80 -7.17 15.31 -2.07
CA GLU A 80 -8.22 16.24 -1.62
C GLU A 80 -8.63 15.97 -0.16
N GLN A 81 -8.79 14.70 0.19
CA GLN A 81 -9.16 14.32 1.56
C GLN A 81 -8.00 14.57 2.54
N ILE A 82 -6.76 14.27 2.16
CA ILE A 82 -5.57 14.55 2.98
C ILE A 82 -5.43 16.05 3.24
N ARG A 83 -5.54 16.89 2.21
CA ARG A 83 -5.45 18.36 2.34
C ARG A 83 -6.56 18.91 3.24
N LYS A 84 -7.79 18.42 3.03
CA LYS A 84 -8.94 18.80 3.85
C LYS A 84 -8.73 18.49 5.33
N GLU A 85 -8.19 17.32 5.67
CA GLU A 85 -7.91 16.93 7.07
C GLU A 85 -6.77 17.73 7.69
N LEU A 86 -5.79 18.13 6.90
CA LEU A 86 -4.65 18.93 7.35
C LEU A 86 -4.92 20.45 7.37
N GLY A 87 -6.04 20.90 6.79
CA GLY A 87 -6.35 22.34 6.64
C GLY A 87 -5.41 23.08 5.70
N LEU A 88 -4.87 22.37 4.69
CA LEU A 88 -3.94 22.86 3.66
C LEU A 88 -4.65 23.26 2.37
#